data_AF-A0A401IS75-F1
#
_entry.id   AF-A0A401IS75-F1
#
_cell.length_a   1.000
_cell.length_b   1.000
_cell.length_c   1.000
_cell.angle_alpha   90.00
_cell.angle_beta   90.00
_cell.angle_gamma   90.00
#
_symmetry.space_group_name_H-M   'P 1'
#
loop_
_entity.id
_entity.type
_entity.pdbx_description
1 polymer ?
#
loop_
_entity_poly.entity_id
_entity_poly.type
_entity_poly.pdbx_seq_one_letter_code
_entity_poly.pdbx_strand_id
1 'polypeptide(L)'
;MLSMSQQTPQINFHMTTGDDERDAKIMAAGTELYDAVLHLQIYPQQVKLGLIDENVSELYFQGVLAQLQPEQPDQVDEWMVLRTVKLLDALVFFADKQDQIRPKLQELYPQCLAAAEKLAQGLLEKPVSGPQKMRAAIVKLWRGFDEQLSAWGQNPLGLNDFISLEPVLSERQTRLFVSQLFEVYHSSLQDNLHFKPAYIVRYKSDRQNSSILPEPAGDKEKFFRSFYAAKIGEILPQIHVDYLQR
;
A
#
# COMPACT_ATOMS: atom_id res chain seq x y z
N MET A 1 17.89 -3.20 17.77
CA MET A 1 16.46 -3.39 17.41
C MET A 1 16.04 -2.13 16.67
N LEU A 2 15.81 -2.23 15.35
CA LEU A 2 15.68 -1.08 14.44
C LEU A 2 14.54 -0.14 14.85
N SER A 3 14.85 1.14 15.01
CA SER A 3 13.92 2.25 15.31
C SER A 3 12.96 2.60 14.15
N MET A 4 12.83 1.73 13.14
CA MET A 4 12.04 2.02 11.93
C MET A 4 10.53 1.99 12.19
N SER A 5 10.06 1.17 13.14
CA SER A 5 8.62 1.07 13.43
C SER A 5 8.00 2.39 13.91
N GLN A 6 8.78 3.27 14.56
CA GLN A 6 8.29 4.56 15.06
C GLN A 6 8.13 5.64 13.97
N GLN A 7 8.59 5.39 12.74
CA GLN A 7 8.52 6.36 11.64
C GLN A 7 7.85 5.82 10.36
N THR A 8 7.33 4.60 10.42
CA THR A 8 6.70 3.94 9.27
C THR A 8 5.21 3.80 9.53
N PRO A 9 4.34 4.40 8.69
CA PRO A 9 2.89 4.26 8.83
C PRO A 9 2.48 2.79 8.68
N GLN A 10 1.74 2.24 9.64
CA GLN A 10 1.35 0.82 9.63
C GLN A 10 0.10 0.57 8.77
N ILE A 11 -0.02 -0.67 8.28
CA ILE A 11 -1.21 -1.15 7.56
C ILE A 11 -2.02 -2.12 8.42
N ASN A 12 -3.34 -2.13 8.24
CA ASN A 12 -4.25 -3.06 8.91
C ASN A 12 -5.29 -3.60 7.92
N PHE A 13 -5.66 -4.88 8.09
CA PHE A 13 -6.65 -5.57 7.28
C PHE A 13 -7.88 -5.89 8.12
N HIS A 14 -8.84 -4.99 8.12
CA HIS A 14 -10.09 -5.13 8.87
C HIS A 14 -11.33 -5.23 7.95
N MET A 15 -11.12 -5.21 6.64
CA MET A 15 -12.16 -5.31 5.62
C MET A 15 -12.16 -6.72 5.01
N THR A 16 -13.29 -7.11 4.43
CA THR A 16 -13.43 -8.32 3.60
C THR A 16 -14.31 -8.04 2.39
N THR A 17 -14.01 -8.69 1.27
CA THR A 17 -14.88 -8.73 0.08
C THR A 17 -15.99 -9.79 0.20
N GLY A 18 -15.92 -10.66 1.20
CA GLY A 18 -16.76 -11.86 1.32
C GLY A 18 -16.25 -13.06 0.48
N ASP A 19 -15.12 -12.91 -0.20
CA ASP A 19 -14.43 -13.94 -0.97
C ASP A 19 -12.98 -14.06 -0.47
N ASP A 20 -12.67 -15.17 0.20
CA ASP A 20 -11.38 -15.42 0.84
C ASP A 20 -10.20 -15.41 -0.15
N GLU A 21 -10.40 -15.92 -1.36
CA GLU A 21 -9.34 -15.95 -2.39
C GLU A 21 -9.05 -14.53 -2.88
N ARG A 22 -10.10 -13.75 -3.09
CA ARG A 22 -9.97 -12.34 -3.46
C ARG A 22 -9.31 -11.54 -2.33
N ASP A 23 -9.70 -11.75 -1.08
CA ASP A 23 -9.11 -11.08 0.08
C ASP A 23 -7.62 -11.40 0.20
N ALA A 24 -7.25 -12.68 0.09
CA ALA A 24 -5.86 -13.11 0.12
C ALA A 24 -5.03 -12.44 -0.99
N LYS A 25 -5.58 -12.32 -2.20
CA LYS A 25 -4.94 -11.63 -3.32
C LYS A 25 -4.73 -10.14 -3.05
N ILE A 26 -5.74 -9.46 -2.51
CA ILE A 26 -5.67 -8.04 -2.12
C ILE A 26 -4.61 -7.84 -1.03
N MET A 27 -4.64 -8.66 0.02
CA MET A 27 -3.70 -8.60 1.14
C MET A 27 -2.26 -8.85 0.69
N ALA A 28 -2.03 -9.87 -0.13
CA ALA A 28 -0.70 -10.20 -0.65
C ALA A 28 -0.14 -9.07 -1.52
N ALA A 29 -0.90 -8.63 -2.54
CA ALA A 29 -0.45 -7.54 -3.42
C ALA A 29 -0.26 -6.23 -2.65
N GLY A 30 -1.18 -5.90 -1.75
CA GLY A 30 -1.10 -4.70 -0.93
C GLY A 30 0.12 -4.67 -0.01
N THR A 31 0.44 -5.79 0.63
CA THR A 31 1.63 -5.95 1.49
C THR A 31 2.91 -5.84 0.68
N GLU A 32 3.02 -6.55 -0.44
CA GLU A 32 4.21 -6.51 -1.30
C GLU A 32 4.49 -5.10 -1.85
N LEU A 33 3.44 -4.37 -2.27
CA LEU A 33 3.56 -2.99 -2.70
C LEU A 33 3.96 -2.05 -1.55
N TYR A 34 3.40 -2.27 -0.35
CA TYR A 34 3.77 -1.52 0.85
C TYR A 34 5.26 -1.75 1.20
N ASP A 35 5.70 -3.01 1.21
CA ASP A 35 7.08 -3.40 1.52
C ASP A 35 8.07 -2.84 0.50
N ALA A 36 7.73 -2.84 -0.80
CA ALA A 36 8.55 -2.23 -1.84
C ALA A 36 8.85 -0.73 -1.56
N VAL A 37 7.89 -0.01 -0.95
CA VAL A 37 8.10 1.37 -0.53
C VAL A 37 9.02 1.47 0.70
N LEU A 38 8.91 0.53 1.65
CA LEU A 38 9.83 0.46 2.81
C LEU A 38 11.26 0.10 2.38
N HIS A 39 11.38 -0.76 1.39
CA HIS A 39 12.64 -1.24 0.84
C HIS A 39 13.52 -0.13 0.25
N LEU A 40 12.93 1.00 -0.15
CA LEU A 40 13.67 2.23 -0.50
C LEU A 40 14.60 2.72 0.62
N GLN A 41 14.30 2.40 1.88
CA GLN A 41 15.15 2.72 3.02
C GLN A 41 15.92 1.51 3.55
N ILE A 42 15.33 0.31 3.46
CA ILE A 42 15.91 -0.92 4.04
C ILE A 42 17.07 -1.45 3.18
N TYR A 43 16.91 -1.59 1.86
CA TYR A 43 17.98 -2.15 1.01
C TYR A 43 19.27 -1.32 1.06
N PRO A 44 19.24 0.03 0.94
CA PRO A 44 20.47 0.82 1.07
C PRO A 44 21.15 0.68 2.45
N GLN A 45 20.39 0.47 3.52
CA GLN A 45 20.95 0.20 4.85
C GLN A 45 21.60 -1.18 4.91
N GLN A 46 20.96 -2.21 4.35
CA GLN A 46 21.51 -3.56 4.30
C GLN A 46 22.80 -3.62 3.46
N VAL A 47 22.87 -2.89 2.34
CA VAL A 47 24.11 -2.72 1.56
C VAL A 47 25.21 -2.05 2.40
N LYS A 48 24.90 -0.96 3.10
CA LYS A 48 25.86 -0.27 3.98
C LYS A 48 26.39 -1.14 5.12
N LEU A 49 25.58 -2.07 5.61
CA LEU A 49 25.94 -3.03 6.65
C LEU A 49 26.66 -4.27 6.11
N GLY A 50 26.84 -4.40 4.79
CA GLY A 50 27.46 -5.55 4.14
C GLY A 50 26.57 -6.81 4.16
N LEU A 51 25.26 -6.66 4.40
CA LEU A 51 24.31 -7.78 4.38
C LEU A 51 23.85 -8.12 2.96
N ILE A 52 23.89 -7.14 2.06
CA ILE A 52 23.68 -7.31 0.63
C ILE A 52 25.02 -7.04 -0.06
N ASP A 53 25.61 -8.09 -0.61
CA ASP A 53 26.78 -8.05 -1.49
C ASP A 53 26.40 -8.51 -2.92
N GLU A 54 27.39 -8.67 -3.79
CA GLU A 54 27.17 -9.11 -5.17
C GLU A 54 26.59 -10.53 -5.25
N ASN A 55 27.03 -11.45 -4.39
CA ASN A 55 26.53 -12.82 -4.35
C ASN A 55 25.06 -12.87 -3.87
N VAL A 56 24.71 -12.11 -2.83
CA VAL A 56 23.32 -11.98 -2.36
C VAL A 56 22.45 -11.35 -3.44
N SER A 57 22.95 -10.35 -4.15
CA SER A 57 22.23 -9.72 -5.25
C SER A 57 21.94 -10.71 -6.38
N GLU A 58 22.94 -11.51 -6.77
CA GLU A 58 22.76 -12.55 -7.79
C GLU A 58 21.72 -13.60 -7.36
N LEU A 59 21.80 -14.10 -6.13
CA LEU A 59 20.84 -15.06 -5.57
C LEU A 59 19.42 -14.49 -5.49
N TYR A 60 19.28 -13.22 -5.10
CA TYR A 60 17.98 -12.55 -5.10
C TYR A 60 17.39 -12.56 -6.51
N PHE A 61 18.17 -12.17 -7.54
CA PHE A 61 17.67 -12.11 -8.91
C PHE A 61 17.30 -13.50 -9.45
N GLN A 62 18.11 -14.52 -9.16
CA GLN A 62 17.78 -15.91 -9.48
C GLN A 62 16.47 -16.34 -8.81
N GLY A 63 16.24 -15.94 -7.57
CA GLY A 63 14.99 -16.18 -6.85
C GLY A 63 13.77 -15.56 -7.54
N VAL A 64 13.89 -14.32 -8.01
CA VAL A 64 12.83 -13.64 -8.79
C VAL A 64 12.50 -14.44 -10.05
N LEU A 65 13.53 -14.83 -10.82
CA LEU A 65 13.33 -15.60 -12.06
C LEU A 65 12.75 -17.00 -11.81
N ALA A 66 13.11 -17.65 -10.70
CA ALA A 66 12.61 -18.97 -10.35
C ALA A 66 11.13 -18.97 -9.93
N GLN A 67 10.64 -17.86 -9.36
CA GLN A 67 9.25 -17.74 -8.90
C GLN A 67 8.27 -17.37 -10.02
N LEU A 68 8.75 -16.70 -11.08
CA LEU A 68 7.90 -16.08 -12.09
C LEU A 68 7.90 -16.85 -13.42
N GLN A 69 6.72 -17.29 -13.86
CA GLN A 69 6.54 -17.85 -15.20
C GLN A 69 6.69 -16.75 -16.25
N PRO A 70 7.44 -16.95 -17.36
CA PRO A 70 7.54 -15.99 -18.46
C PRO A 70 6.16 -15.60 -19.00
N GLU A 71 6.05 -14.36 -19.48
CA GLU A 71 4.84 -13.89 -20.16
C GLU A 71 4.64 -14.63 -21.48
N GLN A 72 3.37 -14.87 -21.81
CA GLN A 72 3.00 -15.26 -23.16
C GLN A 72 2.77 -14.01 -24.00
N PRO A 73 3.22 -13.98 -25.27
CA PRO A 73 3.02 -12.83 -26.14
C PRO A 73 1.54 -12.44 -26.23
N ASP A 74 1.28 -11.14 -26.08
CA ASP A 74 -0.05 -10.52 -26.23
C ASP A 74 -1.16 -11.07 -25.30
N GLN A 75 -0.77 -11.70 -24.18
CA GLN A 75 -1.71 -12.22 -23.19
C GLN A 75 -1.64 -11.44 -21.88
N VAL A 76 -2.82 -11.14 -21.35
CA VAL A 76 -3.04 -10.65 -19.99
C VAL A 76 -3.61 -11.82 -19.20
N ASP A 77 -2.81 -12.38 -18.30
CA ASP A 77 -3.17 -13.56 -17.51
C ASP A 77 -3.26 -13.25 -16.00
N GLU A 78 -3.48 -14.28 -15.19
CA GLU A 78 -3.60 -14.16 -13.74
C GLU A 78 -2.26 -13.86 -13.03
N TRP A 79 -1.14 -14.14 -13.69
CA TRP A 79 0.21 -13.92 -13.17
C TRP A 79 0.66 -12.47 -13.26
N MET A 80 -0.05 -11.63 -14.03
CA MET A 80 0.27 -10.20 -14.20
C MET A 80 0.44 -9.47 -12.87
N VAL A 81 -0.40 -9.78 -11.87
CA VAL A 81 -0.31 -9.21 -10.52
C VAL A 81 1.00 -9.58 -9.85
N LEU A 82 1.29 -10.89 -9.76
CA LEU A 82 2.48 -11.39 -9.07
C LEU A 82 3.77 -10.95 -9.77
N ARG A 83 3.82 -11.03 -11.10
CA ARG A 83 4.96 -10.55 -11.90
C ARG A 83 5.20 -9.07 -11.61
N THR A 84 4.18 -8.23 -11.72
CA THR A 84 4.36 -6.77 -11.57
C THR A 84 4.87 -6.40 -10.18
N VAL A 85 4.31 -6.95 -9.10
CA VAL A 85 4.78 -6.62 -7.74
C VAL A 85 6.22 -7.10 -7.47
N LYS A 86 6.59 -8.30 -7.95
CA LYS A 86 7.94 -8.84 -7.79
C LYS A 86 8.96 -8.10 -8.65
N LEU A 87 8.61 -7.73 -9.88
CA LEU A 87 9.48 -6.93 -10.73
C LEU A 87 9.67 -5.51 -10.18
N LEU A 88 8.63 -4.91 -9.61
CA LEU A 88 8.75 -3.62 -8.93
C LEU A 88 9.75 -3.69 -7.77
N ASP A 89 9.64 -4.69 -6.90
CA ASP A 89 10.58 -4.85 -5.78
C ASP A 89 12.01 -5.11 -6.29
N ALA A 90 12.17 -5.89 -7.35
CA ALA A 90 13.47 -6.11 -7.98
C ALA A 90 14.06 -4.80 -8.54
N LEU A 91 13.26 -3.94 -9.18
CA LEU A 91 13.71 -2.62 -9.64
C LEU A 91 14.12 -1.71 -8.47
N VAL A 92 13.46 -1.82 -7.31
CA VAL A 92 13.84 -1.12 -6.07
C VAL A 92 15.14 -1.69 -5.48
N PHE A 93 15.29 -3.01 -5.43
CA PHE A 93 16.50 -3.70 -4.96
C PHE A 93 17.73 -3.31 -5.79
N PHE A 94 17.57 -3.27 -7.12
CA PHE A 94 18.63 -2.96 -8.07
C PHE A 94 18.61 -1.49 -8.52
N ALA A 95 18.12 -0.55 -7.73
CA ALA A 95 17.93 0.86 -8.16
C ALA A 95 19.15 1.48 -8.87
N ASP A 96 20.37 1.23 -8.38
CA ASP A 96 21.63 1.74 -8.96
C ASP A 96 22.27 0.80 -10.02
N LYS A 97 21.65 -0.36 -10.30
CA LYS A 97 22.17 -1.45 -11.15
C LYS A 97 21.11 -2.04 -12.08
N GLN A 98 20.03 -1.31 -12.38
CA GLN A 98 18.90 -1.83 -13.16
C GLN A 98 19.34 -2.32 -14.55
N ASP A 99 20.34 -1.68 -15.16
CA ASP A 99 20.90 -2.09 -16.46
C ASP A 99 21.41 -3.55 -16.48
N GLN A 100 21.75 -4.12 -15.32
CA GLN A 100 22.24 -5.50 -15.21
C GLN A 100 21.10 -6.54 -15.32
N ILE A 101 19.92 -6.21 -14.79
CA ILE A 101 18.77 -7.13 -14.73
C ILE A 101 17.76 -6.88 -15.85
N ARG A 102 17.65 -5.63 -16.30
CA ARG A 102 16.62 -5.16 -17.22
C ARG A 102 16.56 -5.93 -18.53
N PRO A 103 17.67 -6.28 -19.22
CA PRO A 103 17.60 -7.05 -20.47
C PRO A 103 16.89 -8.40 -20.29
N LYS A 104 17.18 -9.11 -19.20
CA LYS A 104 16.57 -10.43 -18.96
C LYS A 104 15.10 -10.30 -18.55
N LEU A 105 14.78 -9.29 -17.75
CA LEU A 105 13.39 -9.01 -17.41
C LEU A 105 12.57 -8.59 -18.62
N GLN A 106 13.14 -7.82 -19.54
CA GLN A 106 12.49 -7.37 -20.77
C GLN A 106 12.23 -8.54 -21.74
N GLU A 107 13.13 -9.51 -21.78
CA GLU A 107 12.99 -10.74 -22.56
C GLU A 107 11.81 -11.60 -22.04
N LEU A 108 11.71 -11.76 -20.73
CA LEU A 108 10.77 -12.71 -20.12
C LEU A 108 9.43 -12.10 -19.72
N TYR A 109 9.39 -10.82 -19.36
CA TYR A 109 8.23 -10.14 -18.78
C TYR A 109 8.02 -8.73 -19.37
N PRO A 110 7.94 -8.58 -20.70
CA PRO A 110 7.92 -7.27 -21.34
C PRO A 110 6.78 -6.34 -20.87
N GLN A 111 5.58 -6.86 -20.63
CA GLN A 111 4.42 -6.06 -20.24
C GLN A 111 4.47 -5.69 -18.75
N CYS A 112 4.75 -6.66 -17.88
CA CYS A 112 4.85 -6.45 -16.44
C CYS A 112 6.07 -5.60 -16.09
N LEU A 113 7.18 -5.71 -16.83
CA LEU A 113 8.33 -4.83 -16.65
C LEU A 113 7.96 -3.39 -16.95
N ALA A 114 7.29 -3.11 -18.07
CA ALA A 114 6.87 -1.76 -18.42
C ALA A 114 5.93 -1.15 -17.35
N ALA A 115 5.02 -1.96 -16.81
CA ALA A 115 4.17 -1.57 -15.69
C ALA A 115 4.96 -1.31 -14.40
N ALA A 116 5.88 -2.21 -14.04
CA ALA A 116 6.73 -2.06 -12.86
C ALA A 116 7.63 -0.82 -12.95
N GLU A 117 8.21 -0.54 -14.12
CA GLU A 117 9.01 0.66 -14.38
C GLU A 117 8.17 1.94 -14.20
N LYS A 118 6.95 1.97 -14.74
CA LYS A 118 6.01 3.10 -14.57
C LYS A 118 5.68 3.34 -13.10
N LEU A 119 5.48 2.28 -12.31
CA LEU A 119 5.23 2.37 -10.87
C LEU A 119 6.48 2.83 -10.11
N ALA A 120 7.65 2.26 -10.43
CA ALA A 120 8.93 2.55 -9.82
C ALA A 120 9.37 4.00 -10.06
N GLN A 121 9.10 4.56 -11.24
CA GLN A 121 9.40 5.96 -11.55
C GLN A 121 8.80 6.91 -10.51
N GLY A 122 7.56 6.65 -10.07
CA GLY A 122 6.90 7.44 -9.04
C GLY A 122 7.55 7.38 -7.65
N LEU A 123 8.36 6.35 -7.39
CA LEU A 123 9.06 6.10 -6.12
C LEU A 123 10.51 6.57 -6.15
N LEU A 124 11.23 6.32 -7.24
CA LEU A 124 12.68 6.53 -7.35
C LEU A 124 13.06 7.97 -7.70
N GLU A 125 12.16 8.75 -8.31
CA GLU A 125 12.45 10.14 -8.70
C GLU A 125 12.68 11.10 -7.53
N LYS A 126 12.12 10.79 -6.34
CA LYS A 126 12.16 11.70 -5.19
C LYS A 126 12.48 10.92 -3.92
N PRO A 127 13.39 11.43 -3.05
CA PRO A 127 13.66 10.80 -1.77
C PRO A 127 12.39 10.63 -0.93
N VAL A 128 12.01 9.37 -0.70
CA VAL A 128 10.94 8.98 0.22
C VAL A 128 11.54 8.92 1.63
N SER A 129 11.59 10.07 2.29
CA SER A 129 12.13 10.21 3.65
C SER A 129 11.11 10.84 4.58
N GLY A 130 10.93 10.19 5.74
CA GLY A 130 9.98 10.56 6.78
C GLY A 130 8.57 9.97 6.58
N PRO A 131 7.78 9.88 7.67
CA PRO A 131 6.51 9.16 7.67
C PRO A 131 5.50 9.67 6.64
N GLN A 132 5.43 11.00 6.47
CA GLN A 132 4.46 11.62 5.57
C GLN A 132 4.74 11.30 4.09
N LYS A 133 6.02 11.35 3.68
CA LYS A 133 6.40 11.01 2.30
C LYS A 133 6.23 9.52 2.04
N MET A 134 6.58 8.67 3.02
CA MET A 134 6.35 7.24 2.96
C MET A 134 4.87 6.92 2.74
N ARG A 135 4.00 7.49 3.58
CA ARG A 135 2.54 7.34 3.44
C ARG A 135 2.05 7.76 2.06
N ALA A 136 2.48 8.93 1.58
CA ALA A 136 2.08 9.43 0.27
C ALA A 136 2.55 8.52 -0.88
N ALA A 137 3.75 7.95 -0.77
CA ALA A 137 4.30 7.00 -1.74
C ALA A 137 3.48 5.70 -1.77
N ILE A 138 3.14 5.13 -0.61
CA ILE A 138 2.27 3.94 -0.49
C ILE A 138 0.92 4.19 -1.16
N VAL A 139 0.24 5.28 -0.80
CA VAL A 139 -1.09 5.62 -1.35
C VAL A 139 -1.04 5.79 -2.86
N LYS A 140 -0.02 6.47 -3.38
CA LYS A 140 0.18 6.67 -4.82
C LYS A 140 0.46 5.36 -5.53
N LEU A 141 1.28 4.48 -4.94
CA LEU A 141 1.64 3.20 -5.52
C LEU A 141 0.45 2.27 -5.65
N TRP A 142 -0.35 2.11 -4.57
CA TRP A 142 -1.57 1.31 -4.60
C TRP A 142 -2.55 1.80 -5.67
N ARG A 143 -2.76 3.12 -5.76
CA ARG A 143 -3.62 3.69 -6.80
C ARG A 143 -3.08 3.42 -8.19
N GLY A 144 -1.78 3.67 -8.41
CA GLY A 144 -1.14 3.44 -9.70
C GLY A 144 -1.21 1.97 -10.13
N PHE A 145 -1.17 1.05 -9.16
CA PHE A 145 -1.35 -0.37 -9.42
C PHE A 145 -2.78 -0.71 -9.86
N ASP A 146 -3.80 -0.23 -9.17
CA ASP A 146 -5.21 -0.41 -9.58
C ASP A 146 -5.51 0.22 -10.95
N GLU A 147 -4.94 1.39 -11.24
CA GLU A 147 -4.99 2.02 -12.56
C GLU A 147 -4.33 1.15 -13.63
N GLN A 148 -3.22 0.49 -13.31
CA GLN A 148 -2.52 -0.41 -14.22
C GLN A 148 -3.33 -1.68 -14.51
N LEU A 149 -3.97 -2.28 -13.50
CA LEU A 149 -4.89 -3.41 -13.71
C LEU A 149 -6.05 -3.03 -14.63
N SER A 150 -6.63 -1.85 -14.40
CA SER A 150 -7.71 -1.32 -15.24
C SER A 150 -7.26 -1.10 -16.68
N ALA A 151 -6.02 -0.64 -16.89
CA ALA A 151 -5.45 -0.47 -18.23
C ALA A 151 -5.26 -1.80 -18.99
N TRP A 152 -5.07 -2.90 -18.28
CA TRP A 152 -5.07 -4.26 -18.84
C TRP A 152 -6.47 -4.88 -18.95
N GLY A 153 -7.53 -4.12 -18.66
CA GLY A 153 -8.90 -4.62 -18.66
C GLY A 153 -9.23 -5.55 -17.49
N GLN A 154 -8.36 -5.64 -16.48
CA GLN A 154 -8.63 -6.37 -15.25
C GLN A 154 -9.41 -5.50 -14.27
N ASN A 155 -10.16 -6.15 -13.37
CA ASN A 155 -10.81 -5.44 -12.27
C ASN A 155 -9.75 -4.93 -11.28
N PRO A 156 -9.83 -3.67 -10.83
CA PRO A 156 -8.97 -3.18 -9.77
C PRO A 156 -9.21 -3.96 -8.47
N LEU A 157 -8.16 -4.05 -7.65
CA LEU A 157 -8.21 -4.70 -6.34
C LEU A 157 -8.89 -3.81 -5.29
N GLY A 158 -8.87 -2.49 -5.47
CA GLY A 158 -9.46 -1.54 -4.52
C GLY A 158 -8.60 -1.38 -3.27
N LEU A 159 -7.28 -1.37 -3.45
CA LEU A 159 -6.30 -1.43 -2.35
C LEU A 159 -6.49 -0.28 -1.34
N ASN A 160 -6.75 0.93 -1.84
CA ASN A 160 -6.92 2.12 -1.00
C ASN A 160 -8.19 2.09 -0.12
N ASP A 161 -9.14 1.21 -0.44
CA ASP A 161 -10.39 1.04 0.31
C ASP A 161 -10.35 -0.14 1.25
N PHE A 162 -9.74 -1.24 0.79
CA PHE A 162 -9.62 -2.47 1.56
C PHE A 162 -8.62 -2.35 2.71
N ILE A 163 -7.47 -1.72 2.46
CA ILE A 163 -6.36 -1.68 3.41
C ILE A 163 -6.42 -0.37 4.18
N SER A 164 -6.47 -0.45 5.52
CA SER A 164 -6.34 0.74 6.36
C SER A 164 -4.87 1.12 6.48
N LEU A 165 -4.54 2.37 6.21
CA LEU A 165 -3.18 2.92 6.33
C LEU A 165 -3.17 4.04 7.37
N GLU A 166 -2.31 3.86 8.37
CA GLU A 166 -2.17 4.78 9.49
C GLU A 166 -2.00 6.25 9.02
N PRO A 167 -2.79 7.19 9.55
CA PRO A 167 -2.64 8.60 9.22
C PRO A 167 -1.36 9.18 9.84
N VAL A 168 -0.72 10.10 9.10
CA VAL A 168 0.43 10.88 9.60
C VAL A 168 -0.04 12.32 9.82
N LEU A 169 -0.09 12.75 11.08
CA LEU A 169 -0.70 14.01 11.51
C LEU A 169 0.33 14.91 12.18
N SER A 170 0.24 16.23 11.94
CA SER A 170 0.96 17.19 12.78
C SER A 170 0.17 17.49 14.06
N GLU A 171 0.82 18.04 15.08
CA GLU A 171 0.15 18.46 16.32
C GLU A 171 -1.01 19.45 16.08
N ARG A 172 -0.90 20.31 15.07
CA ARG A 172 -2.01 21.19 14.68
C ARG A 172 -3.21 20.38 14.18
N GLN A 173 -2.96 19.31 13.43
CA GLN A 173 -4.01 18.48 12.84
C GLN A 173 -4.76 17.66 13.88
N THR A 174 -4.12 17.25 14.98
CA THR A 174 -4.81 16.56 16.08
C THR A 174 -5.83 17.46 16.79
N ARG A 175 -5.66 18.78 16.73
CA ARG A 175 -6.59 19.77 17.31
C ARG A 175 -7.76 20.12 16.40
N LEU A 176 -7.74 19.71 15.13
CA LEU A 176 -8.83 19.95 14.18
C LEU A 176 -9.99 18.99 14.43
N PHE A 177 -11.16 19.36 13.92
CA PHE A 177 -12.32 18.48 13.89
C PHE A 177 -12.17 17.41 12.81
N VAL A 178 -12.75 16.23 13.05
CA VAL A 178 -12.79 15.13 12.07
C VAL A 178 -13.28 15.62 10.71
N SER A 179 -14.36 16.39 10.68
CA SER A 179 -14.94 16.96 9.45
C SER A 179 -13.98 17.81 8.62
N GLN A 180 -12.86 18.27 9.17
CA GLN A 180 -11.88 19.08 8.44
C GLN A 180 -10.85 18.24 7.70
N LEU A 181 -10.55 17.01 8.15
CA LEU A 181 -9.50 16.16 7.56
C LEU A 181 -10.00 14.82 7.05
N PHE A 182 -11.08 14.30 7.61
CA PHE A 182 -11.60 12.98 7.32
C PHE A 182 -13.05 13.02 6.84
N GLU A 183 -13.40 12.04 6.04
CA GLU A 183 -14.77 11.74 5.63
C GLU A 183 -15.11 10.28 5.95
N VAL A 184 -16.36 10.04 6.30
CA VAL A 184 -16.91 8.70 6.43
C VAL A 184 -17.52 8.32 5.08
N TYR A 185 -17.02 7.24 4.50
CA TYR A 185 -17.51 6.67 3.26
C TYR A 185 -18.17 5.32 3.53
N HIS A 186 -19.32 5.09 2.90
CA HIS A 186 -20.01 3.79 2.95
C HIS A 186 -19.37 2.86 1.92
N SER A 187 -18.59 1.90 2.40
CA SER A 187 -17.90 0.95 1.53
C SER A 187 -18.86 -0.08 0.97
N SER A 188 -18.59 -0.59 -0.23
CA SER A 188 -19.26 -1.79 -0.75
C SER A 188 -18.74 -3.09 -0.10
N LEU A 189 -17.64 -2.98 0.65
CA LEU A 189 -17.00 -4.06 1.39
C LEU A 189 -17.61 -4.21 2.79
N GLN A 190 -17.33 -5.35 3.43
CA GLN A 190 -17.77 -5.65 4.78
C GLN A 190 -16.62 -5.54 5.79
N ASP A 191 -16.94 -5.38 7.08
CA ASP A 191 -15.97 -5.54 8.14
C ASP A 191 -15.68 -7.04 8.36
N ASN A 192 -14.43 -7.40 8.64
CA ASN A 192 -14.03 -8.81 8.76
C ASN A 192 -14.30 -9.45 10.13
N LEU A 193 -14.81 -8.68 11.09
CA LEU A 193 -15.12 -9.17 12.44
C LEU A 193 -16.58 -9.60 12.58
N HIS A 194 -17.49 -8.80 12.01
CA HIS A 194 -18.93 -8.96 12.11
C HIS A 194 -19.60 -9.22 10.76
N PHE A 195 -18.86 -9.09 9.64
CA PHE A 195 -19.35 -9.35 8.28
C PHE A 195 -20.58 -8.50 7.92
N LYS A 196 -20.54 -7.22 8.31
CA LYS A 196 -21.58 -6.23 8.01
C LYS A 196 -21.04 -5.12 7.10
N PRO A 197 -21.93 -4.39 6.40
CA PRO A 197 -21.51 -3.22 5.62
C PRO A 197 -20.65 -2.28 6.45
N ALA A 198 -19.45 -1.96 5.97
CA ALA A 198 -18.50 -1.18 6.73
C ALA A 198 -18.55 0.30 6.34
N TYR A 199 -18.37 1.16 7.34
CA TYR A 199 -18.03 2.56 7.12
C TYR A 199 -16.52 2.70 7.22
N ILE A 200 -15.88 3.33 6.23
CA ILE A 200 -14.45 3.62 6.29
C ILE A 200 -14.23 5.12 6.49
N VAL A 201 -13.25 5.45 7.32
CA VAL A 201 -12.79 6.81 7.56
C VAL A 201 -11.66 7.08 6.58
N ARG A 202 -11.92 7.89 5.58
CA ARG A 202 -10.94 8.27 4.56
C ARG A 202 -10.33 9.62 4.86
N TYR A 203 -9.04 9.73 4.59
CA TYR A 203 -8.37 11.02 4.63
C TYR A 203 -8.77 11.83 3.38
N LYS A 204 -9.36 13.01 3.55
CA LYS A 204 -10.02 13.74 2.43
C LYS A 204 -9.08 14.08 1.27
N SER A 205 -7.80 14.36 1.56
CA SER A 205 -6.86 14.81 0.53
C SER A 205 -6.46 13.71 -0.45
N ASP A 206 -6.49 12.45 -0.02
CA ASP A 206 -6.00 11.33 -0.83
C ASP A 206 -6.98 10.15 -0.89
N ARG A 207 -8.11 10.23 -0.19
CA ARG A 207 -9.17 9.21 -0.13
C ARG A 207 -8.71 7.84 0.35
N GLN A 208 -7.53 7.75 0.99
CA GLN A 208 -7.05 6.51 1.57
C GLN A 208 -7.86 6.14 2.81
N ASN A 209 -8.32 4.89 2.89
CA ASN A 209 -8.87 4.30 4.10
C ASN A 209 -7.82 4.39 5.22
N SER A 210 -8.16 5.12 6.28
CA SER A 210 -7.34 5.28 7.47
C SER A 210 -7.82 4.43 8.64
N SER A 211 -9.11 4.08 8.65
CA SER A 211 -9.70 3.18 9.63
C SER A 211 -11.10 2.74 9.23
N ILE A 212 -11.61 1.73 9.92
CA ILE A 212 -13.03 1.33 9.86
C ILE A 212 -13.77 1.91 11.05
N LEU A 213 -15.02 2.31 10.82
CA LEU A 213 -16.01 2.52 11.87
C LEU A 213 -17.00 1.35 11.84
N PRO A 214 -17.20 0.64 12.96
CA PRO A 214 -18.28 -0.32 13.06
C PRO A 214 -19.62 0.41 12.86
N GLU A 215 -20.61 -0.32 12.37
CA GLU A 215 -21.96 0.22 12.26
C GLU A 215 -22.45 0.65 13.65
N PRO A 216 -22.79 1.94 13.84
CA PRO A 216 -23.14 2.45 15.16
C PRO A 216 -24.45 1.83 15.66
N ALA A 217 -24.45 1.40 16.92
CA ALA A 217 -25.66 0.94 17.59
C ALA A 217 -26.60 2.13 17.87
N GLY A 218 -27.85 2.07 17.40
CA GLY A 218 -28.87 3.09 17.66
C GLY A 218 -28.94 4.21 16.61
N ASP A 219 -29.05 5.46 17.05
CA ASP A 219 -29.25 6.63 16.18
C ASP A 219 -27.97 6.98 15.40
N LYS A 220 -27.92 6.48 14.15
CA LYS A 220 -26.81 6.69 13.22
C LYS A 220 -26.56 8.17 12.94
N GLU A 221 -27.61 8.98 12.79
CA GLU A 221 -27.46 10.39 12.46
C GLU A 221 -26.78 11.14 13.60
N LYS A 222 -27.24 10.91 14.83
CA LYS A 222 -26.63 11.50 16.02
C LYS A 222 -25.18 11.05 16.20
N PHE A 223 -24.89 9.78 15.96
CA PHE A 223 -23.52 9.24 16.01
C PHE A 223 -22.61 9.98 15.02
N PHE A 224 -22.96 10.01 13.74
CA PHE A 224 -22.09 10.63 12.72
C PHE A 224 -21.95 12.13 12.91
N ARG A 225 -23.01 12.85 13.31
CA ARG A 225 -22.92 14.28 13.65
C ARG A 225 -21.92 14.52 14.79
N SER A 226 -21.97 13.68 15.82
CA SER A 226 -21.04 13.78 16.96
C SER A 226 -19.61 13.42 16.56
N PHE A 227 -19.43 12.36 15.77
CA PHE A 227 -18.14 11.94 15.24
C PHE A 227 -17.46 13.06 14.43
N TYR A 228 -18.20 13.68 13.50
CA TYR A 228 -17.68 14.78 12.68
C TYR A 228 -17.35 16.05 13.45
N ALA A 229 -18.01 16.27 14.60
CA ALA A 229 -17.81 17.40 15.50
C ALA A 229 -16.71 17.14 16.56
N ALA A 230 -16.20 15.92 16.67
CA ALA A 230 -15.13 15.58 17.61
C ALA A 230 -13.76 16.05 17.10
N LYS A 231 -12.85 16.36 18.03
CA LYS A 231 -11.44 16.61 17.68
C LYS A 231 -10.73 15.31 17.37
N ILE A 232 -9.83 15.35 16.40
CA ILE A 232 -9.12 14.17 15.89
C ILE A 232 -8.29 13.49 16.98
N GLY A 233 -7.52 14.26 17.75
CA GLY A 233 -6.68 13.72 18.83
C GLY A 233 -7.47 13.11 20.00
N GLU A 234 -8.76 13.45 20.13
CA GLU A 234 -9.64 12.89 21.15
C GLU A 234 -10.35 11.63 20.65
N ILE A 235 -10.76 11.61 19.38
CA ILE A 235 -11.60 10.53 18.84
C ILE A 235 -10.80 9.35 18.32
N LEU A 236 -9.65 9.54 17.66
CA LEU A 236 -8.88 8.43 17.08
C LEU A 236 -8.49 7.38 18.13
N PRO A 237 -8.01 7.74 19.35
CA PRO A 237 -7.74 6.75 20.39
C PRO A 237 -8.99 6.00 20.88
N GLN A 238 -10.16 6.67 20.91
CA GLN A 238 -11.41 6.05 21.36
C GLN A 238 -11.92 4.99 20.39
N ILE A 239 -11.61 5.13 19.10
CA ILE A 239 -11.94 4.16 18.07
C ILE A 239 -10.76 3.23 17.73
N HIS A 240 -9.72 3.19 18.57
CA HIS A 240 -8.53 2.35 18.41
C HIS A 240 -7.81 2.55 17.08
N VAL A 241 -7.72 3.81 16.64
CA VAL A 241 -6.97 4.19 15.44
C VAL A 241 -5.66 4.83 15.87
N ASP A 242 -4.57 4.11 15.61
CA ASP A 242 -3.23 4.63 15.76
C ASP A 242 -2.95 5.73 14.73
N TYR A 243 -2.02 6.63 15.05
CA TYR A 243 -1.53 7.63 14.12
C TYR A 243 -0.09 8.01 14.44
N LEU A 244 0.67 8.34 13.40
CA LEU A 244 2.03 8.87 13.55
C LEU A 244 1.98 10.39 13.66
N GLN A 245 2.75 10.93 14.61
CA GLN A 245 2.99 12.35 14.69
C GLN A 245 4.23 12.74 13.86
N ARG A 246 4.12 13.82 13.10
CA ARG A 246 5.23 14.43 12.34
C ARG A 246 5.61 15.81 12.84
#